data_AF-A0A3G8YJ45-F1
#
_entry.id   AF-A0A3G8YJ45-F1
#
_cell.length_a   1.000
_cell.length_b   1.000
_cell.length_c   1.000
_cell.angle_alpha   90.00
_cell.angle_beta   90.00
_cell.angle_gamma   90.00
#
_symmetry.space_group_name_H-M   'P 1'
#
loop_
_entity.id
_entity.type
_entity.pdbx_description
1 polymer ?
#
loop_
_entity_poly.entity_id
_entity_poly.type
_entity_poly.pdbx_seq_one_letter_code
_entity_poly.pdbx_strand_id
1 'polypeptide(L)' 'MPTDEVPTAWAVQPPPRETLSVRVQPVFRSELEAFVAELQSQGWRGLQKHHVIEHLLRGLMTEEGKAQLVAELREARPE' A
#
# COMPACT_ATOMS: atom_id res chain seq x y z
N MET A 1 27.13 -11.85 39.06
CA MET A 1 25.90 -11.42 38.36
C MET A 1 26.31 -11.12 36.92
N PRO A 2 26.06 -12.00 35.94
CA PRO A 2 26.32 -11.64 34.56
C PRO A 2 25.24 -10.63 34.14
N THR A 3 25.67 -9.46 33.69
CA THR A 3 24.84 -8.45 33.03
C THR A 3 24.42 -9.01 31.68
N ASP A 4 23.11 -9.24 31.50
CA ASP A 4 22.49 -9.48 30.20
C ASP A 4 22.61 -8.20 29.36
N GLU A 5 23.76 -8.01 28.72
CA GLU A 5 23.90 -7.04 27.64
C GLU A 5 23.17 -7.59 26.41
N VAL A 6 21.90 -7.20 26.28
CA VAL A 6 21.14 -7.42 25.06
C VAL A 6 21.88 -6.67 23.94
N PRO A 7 22.27 -7.33 22.83
CA PRO A 7 23.04 -6.68 21.79
C PRO A 7 22.29 -5.47 21.21
N THR A 8 22.92 -4.30 21.23
CA THR A 8 22.38 -3.01 20.73
C THR A 8 21.88 -3.06 19.28
N ALA A 9 22.27 -4.09 18.51
CA ALA A 9 21.82 -4.31 17.14
C ALA A 9 20.31 -4.60 16.99
N TRP A 10 19.61 -4.98 18.06
CA TRP A 10 18.17 -5.25 18.03
C TRP A 10 17.30 -3.99 18.22
N ALA A 11 17.91 -2.85 18.56
CA ALA A 11 17.20 -1.62 18.90
C ALA A 11 16.87 -0.71 17.70
N VAL A 12 17.37 -1.02 16.50
CA VAL A 12 16.99 -0.28 15.28
C VAL A 12 15.75 -0.94 14.70
N GLN A 13 14.59 -0.70 15.32
CA GLN A 13 13.35 -0.99 14.62
C GLN A 13 13.32 -0.11 13.36
N PRO A 14 13.16 -0.68 12.15
CA PRO A 14 12.94 0.14 10.97
C PRO A 14 11.75 1.06 11.22
N PRO A 15 11.77 2.29 10.71
CA PRO A 15 10.66 3.22 10.90
C PRO A 15 9.35 2.52 10.47
N PRO A 16 8.25 2.69 11.24
CA PRO A 16 6.98 2.09 10.88
C PRO A 16 6.66 2.47 9.45
N ARG A 17 6.42 1.47 8.60
CA ARG A 17 6.02 1.71 7.22
C ARG A 17 4.69 2.45 7.26
N GLU A 18 4.64 3.64 6.67
CA GLU A 18 3.38 4.27 6.34
C GLU A 18 2.62 3.33 5.40
N THR A 19 1.59 2.69 5.93
CA THR A 19 0.83 1.66 5.23
C THR A 19 -0.54 2.21 4.91
N LEU A 20 -0.91 2.14 3.64
CA LEU A 20 -2.24 2.54 3.18
C LEU A 20 -3.21 1.38 3.48
N SER A 21 -4.16 1.61 4.38
CA SER A 21 -5.23 0.63 4.62
C SER A 21 -6.35 0.84 3.61
N VAL A 22 -6.61 -0.19 2.79
CA VAL A 22 -7.63 -0.14 1.74
C VAL A 22 -8.65 -1.24 1.97
N ARG A 23 -9.94 -0.88 1.94
CA ARG A 23 -11.03 -1.85 1.86
C ARG A 23 -11.41 -2.05 0.41
N VAL A 24 -11.20 -3.26 -0.09
CA VAL A 24 -11.68 -3.68 -1.41
C VAL A 24 -13.08 -4.27 -1.21
N GLN A 25 -14.07 -3.78 -1.96
CA GLN A 25 -15.42 -4.35 -1.89
C GLN A 25 -15.40 -5.81 -2.37
N PRO A 26 -16.26 -6.69 -1.83
CA PRO A 26 -16.26 -8.10 -2.18
C PRO A 26 -16.36 -8.36 -3.69
N VAL A 27 -17.17 -7.57 -4.41
CA VAL A 27 -17.35 -7.69 -5.87
C VAL A 27 -16.07 -7.48 -6.67
N PHE A 28 -15.17 -6.61 -6.19
CA PHE A 28 -13.89 -6.35 -6.88
C PHE A 28 -12.78 -7.31 -6.44
N ARG A 29 -12.98 -8.02 -5.33
CA ARG A 29 -11.95 -8.93 -4.80
C ARG A 29 -11.73 -10.13 -5.73
N SER A 30 -12.80 -10.72 -6.27
CA SER A 30 -12.71 -11.84 -7.22
C SER A 30 -12.00 -11.42 -8.51
N GLU A 31 -12.35 -10.25 -9.05
CA GLU A 31 -11.71 -9.71 -10.25
C GLU A 31 -10.23 -9.40 -10.03
N LEU A 32 -9.89 -8.80 -8.88
CA LEU A 32 -8.50 -8.54 -8.52
C LEU A 32 -7.69 -9.84 -8.34
N GLU A 33 -8.32 -10.88 -7.78
CA GLU A 33 -7.71 -12.21 -7.67
C GLU A 33 -7.44 -12.84 -9.04
N ALA A 34 -8.43 -12.79 -9.94
CA ALA A 34 -8.30 -13.30 -11.31
C ALA A 34 -7.21 -12.57 -12.09
N PHE A 35 -7.18 -11.23 -12.00
CA PHE A 35 -6.17 -10.41 -12.66
C PHE A 35 -4.75 -10.70 -12.16
N VAL A 36 -4.56 -10.86 -10.84
CA VAL A 36 -3.25 -11.24 -10.29
C VAL A 36 -2.84 -12.64 -10.77
N ALA A 37 -3.77 -13.59 -10.81
CA ALA A 37 -3.49 -14.93 -11.31
C ALA A 37 -3.09 -14.92 -12.80
N GLU A 38 -3.76 -14.12 -13.62
CA GLU A 38 -3.41 -13.91 -15.02
C GLU A 38 -1.97 -13.38 -15.16
N LEU A 39 -1.62 -12.31 -14.44
CA LEU A 39 -0.28 -11.74 -14.49
C LEU A 39 0.79 -12.71 -13.99
N GLN A 40 0.50 -13.49 -12.94
CA GLN A 40 1.39 -14.54 -12.48
C GLN A 40 1.63 -15.61 -13.57
N SER A 41 0.60 -15.98 -14.33
CA SER A 41 0.71 -16.91 -15.46
C SER A 41 1.60 -16.37 -16.59
N GLN A 42 1.67 -15.05 -16.74
CA GLN A 42 2.54 -14.36 -17.70
C GLN A 42 3.99 -14.19 -17.20
N GLY A 43 4.32 -14.70 -16.00
CA GLY A 43 5.67 -14.71 -15.45
C GLY A 43 5.90 -13.79 -14.25
N TRP A 44 4.88 -13.03 -13.81
CA TRP A 44 4.98 -12.13 -12.64
C TRP A 44 4.83 -12.88 -11.31
N ARG A 45 5.71 -13.85 -11.04
CA ARG A 45 5.57 -14.86 -9.97
C ARG A 45 5.52 -14.31 -8.53
N GLY A 46 5.97 -13.07 -8.30
CA GLY A 46 5.94 -12.41 -6.99
C GLY A 46 4.80 -11.39 -6.83
N LEU A 47 3.97 -11.20 -7.86
CA LEU A 47 2.91 -10.20 -7.80
C LEU A 47 1.83 -10.62 -6.79
N GLN A 48 1.39 -9.68 -5.96
CA GLN A 48 0.33 -9.85 -4.98
C GLN A 48 -0.69 -8.72 -5.15
N LYS A 49 -1.89 -8.92 -4.61
CA LYS A 49 -3.00 -7.95 -4.71
C LYS A 49 -2.61 -6.56 -4.23
N HIS A 50 -1.83 -6.49 -3.14
CA HIS A 50 -1.42 -5.21 -2.56
C HIS A 50 -0.48 -4.43 -3.50
N HIS A 51 0.37 -5.09 -4.30
CA HIS A 51 1.18 -4.42 -5.31
C HIS A 51 0.33 -3.72 -6.38
N VAL A 52 -0.78 -4.36 -6.79
CA VAL A 52 -1.72 -3.76 -7.75
C VAL A 52 -2.44 -2.57 -7.12
N ILE A 53 -2.90 -2.70 -5.87
CA ILE A 53 -3.55 -1.62 -5.13
C ILE A 53 -2.59 -0.44 -4.92
N GLU A 54 -1.35 -0.68 -4.51
CA GLU A 54 -0.32 0.34 -4.36
C GLU A 54 -0.01 1.04 -5.68
N HIS A 55 0.00 0.30 -6.80
CA HIS A 55 0.18 0.92 -8.11
C HIS A 55 -0.99 1.85 -8.47
N LEU A 56 -2.23 1.40 -8.28
CA LEU A 56 -3.43 2.19 -8.57
C LEU A 56 -3.52 3.44 -7.68
N LEU A 57 -3.05 3.36 -6.44
CA LEU A 57 -3.12 4.45 -5.46
C LEU A 57 -1.79 5.20 -5.31
N ARG A 58 -0.82 4.96 -6.21
CA ARG A 58 0.53 5.54 -6.12
C ARG A 58 0.52 7.06 -6.00
N GLY A 59 -0.39 7.73 -6.72
CA GLY A 59 -0.54 9.18 -6.64
C GLY A 59 -0.88 9.66 -5.22
N LEU A 60 -1.69 8.89 -4.48
CA LEU A 60 -2.08 9.23 -3.10
C LEU A 60 -0.97 8.97 -2.07
N MET A 61 0.12 8.32 -2.49
CA MET A 61 1.29 8.09 -1.64
C MET A 61 2.29 9.25 -1.68
N THR A 62 2.10 10.25 -2.54
CA THR A 62 2.95 11.44 -2.61
C THR A 62 2.25 12.66 -2.05
N GLU A 63 3.00 13.61 -1.50
CA GLU A 63 2.43 14.88 -1.02
C GLU A 63 1.77 15.68 -2.15
N GLU A 64 2.35 15.65 -3.35
CA GLU A 64 1.80 16.30 -4.53
C GLU A 64 0.44 15.70 -4.94
N GLY A 65 0.33 14.37 -5.04
CA GLY A 65 -0.93 13.74 -5.44
C GLY A 65 -2.00 13.80 -4.34
N LYS A 66 -1.60 13.81 -3.06
CA LYS A 66 -2.53 14.15 -1.95
C LYS A 66 -3.07 15.57 -2.09
N ALA A 67 -2.20 16.54 -2.37
CA ALA A 67 -2.61 17.95 -2.55
C ALA A 67 -3.55 18.12 -3.75
N GLN A 68 -3.27 17.43 -4.86
CA GLN A 68 -4.12 17.44 -6.05
C GLN A 68 -5.51 16.85 -5.76
N LEU A 69 -5.59 15.68 -5.11
CA LEU A 69 -6.89 15.09 -4.75
C LEU A 69 -7.70 16.02 -3.84
N VAL A 70 -7.05 16.70 -2.89
CA VAL A 70 -7.74 17.67 -2.00
C VAL A 70 -8.30 18.85 -2.80
N ALA A 71 -7.59 19.33 -3.83
CA ALA A 71 -8.07 20.38 -4.71
C ALA A 71 -9.30 19.92 -5.52
N GLU A 72 -9.23 18.74 -6.14
CA GLU A 72 -10.33 18.15 -6.92
C GLU A 72 -11.59 17.94 -6.06
N LEU A 73 -11.44 17.46 -4.83
CA LEU A 73 -12.56 17.26 -3.90
C LEU A 73 -13.20 18.57 -3.43
N ARG A 74 -12.42 19.66 -3.35
CA ARG A 74 -12.96 21.00 -3.03
C ARG A 74 -13.76 21.56 -4.20
N GLU A 75 -13.26 21.38 -5.42
CA GLU A 75 -13.94 21.82 -6.64
C GLU A 75 -15.23 21.03 -6.90
N ALA A 76 -15.24 19.73 -6.58
CA ALA A 76 -16.40 18.86 -6.77
C ALA A 76 -17.51 19.02 -5.72
N ARG A 77 -17.34 19.85 -4.68
CA ARG A 77 -18.43 20.16 -3.73
C ARG A 77 -19.28 21.30 -4.28
N PRO A 78 -20.56 21.06 -4.65
CA PRO A 78 -21.50 22.16 -4.81
C PRO A 78 -21.81 22.75 -3.43
N GLU A 79 -21.96 24.07 -3.36
CA GLU A 79 -22.41 24.78 -2.15
C GLU A 79 -23.77 24.29 -1.64
#